data_AF-A0A2H0DVB1-F1
#
_entry.id   AF-A0A2H0DVB1-F1
#
_cell.length_a   1.000
_cell.length_b   1.000
_cell.length_c   1.000
_cell.angle_alpha   90.00
_cell.angle_beta   90.00
_cell.angle_gamma   90.00
#
_symmetry.space_group_name_H-M   'P 1'
#
loop_
_entity.id
_entity.type
_entity.pdbx_description
1 polymer ?
#
loop_
_entity_poly.entity_id
_entity_poly.type
_entity_poly.pdbx_seq_one_letter_code
_entity_poly.pdbx_strand_id
1 'polypeptide(L)'
;MEKTPNTPLFEKEKLIQAVYAEKKGRETYGENPFTCYVNIDSPEPDLSQITATLLDELSSRPREAFLWTKAWDKSVVGLNPKETLGCHLMEGVDTRGKLYVPVMTTAAAAVEQMVSLLPEGDLAVLGINTEVFTVDAFLICYLHLINELIWDITIADSGGGRPSVSHYKQAVESVAERGFVTVFMTEDEILETKLRNPQTSLRIYGSMVNKYVPKIMGAVIK
;
A
#
# COMPACT_ATOMS: atom_id res chain seq x y z
N MET A 1 39.32 -9.71 18.06
CA MET A 1 38.21 -10.14 17.21
C MET A 1 37.58 -8.90 16.60
N GLU A 2 37.99 -8.53 15.40
CA GLU A 2 37.21 -7.59 14.60
C GLU A 2 35.87 -8.23 14.31
N LYS A 3 34.77 -7.60 14.74
CA LYS A 3 33.44 -8.00 14.30
C LYS A 3 33.39 -7.66 12.82
N THR A 4 33.46 -8.68 11.96
CA THR A 4 33.16 -8.52 10.54
C THR A 4 31.77 -7.88 10.47
N PRO A 5 31.63 -6.63 10.00
CA PRO A 5 30.32 -6.03 9.89
C PRO A 5 29.51 -6.89 8.92
N ASN A 6 28.27 -7.19 9.28
CA ASN A 6 27.38 -7.97 8.44
C ASN A 6 26.94 -7.08 7.27
N THR A 7 27.83 -6.88 6.29
CA THR A 7 27.72 -5.92 5.18
C THR A 7 26.34 -5.95 4.47
N PRO A 8 25.73 -7.13 4.21
CA PRO A 8 24.40 -7.18 3.58
C PRO A 8 23.29 -6.53 4.42
N LEU A 9 23.37 -6.65 5.74
CA LEU A 9 22.40 -6.07 6.66
C LEU A 9 22.51 -4.53 6.67
N PHE A 10 23.73 -4.02 6.68
CA PHE A 10 24.02 -2.60 6.68
C PHE A 10 23.62 -1.91 5.36
N GLU A 11 23.83 -2.58 4.23
CA GLU A 11 23.38 -2.10 2.92
C GLU A 11 21.86 -2.04 2.83
N LYS A 12 21.15 -3.07 3.35
CA LYS A 12 19.69 -3.08 3.43
C LYS A 12 19.15 -1.96 4.33
N GLU A 13 19.75 -1.72 5.49
CA GLU A 13 19.36 -0.60 6.37
C GLU A 13 19.54 0.76 5.70
N LYS A 14 20.64 0.97 4.98
CA LYS A 14 20.87 2.20 4.19
C LYS A 14 19.83 2.37 3.09
N LEU A 15 19.51 1.29 2.38
CA LEU A 15 18.45 1.33 1.36
C LEU A 15 17.10 1.70 1.98
N ILE A 16 16.73 1.09 3.10
CA ILE A 16 15.49 1.40 3.80
C ILE A 16 15.44 2.88 4.21
N GLN A 17 16.53 3.41 4.77
CA GLN A 17 16.64 4.83 5.10
C GLN A 17 16.47 5.72 3.86
N ALA A 18 17.10 5.35 2.74
CA ALA A 18 16.97 6.07 1.49
C ALA A 18 15.52 6.03 0.97
N VAL A 19 14.88 4.86 0.96
CA VAL A 19 13.46 4.71 0.56
C VAL A 19 12.56 5.56 1.43
N TYR A 20 12.74 5.58 2.76
CA TYR A 20 11.94 6.43 3.64
C TYR A 20 12.17 7.92 3.36
N ALA A 21 13.39 8.33 3.01
CA ALA A 21 13.69 9.71 2.61
C ALA A 21 13.13 10.07 1.22
N GLU A 22 13.00 9.08 0.32
CA GLU A 22 12.46 9.24 -1.04
C GLU A 22 10.94 9.41 -1.09
N LYS A 23 10.21 9.14 0.01
CA LYS A 23 8.74 9.32 0.14
C LYS A 23 8.35 10.80 0.24
N LYS A 24 8.90 11.58 -0.70
CA LYS A 24 8.83 13.02 -0.84
C LYS A 24 7.36 13.46 -0.89
N GLY A 25 7.04 14.50 -0.13
CA GLY A 25 5.70 15.09 -0.09
C GLY A 25 4.74 14.46 0.92
N ARG A 26 5.03 13.27 1.46
CA ARG A 26 4.30 12.72 2.62
C ARG A 26 4.77 13.37 3.91
N GLU A 27 3.89 13.45 4.89
CA GLU A 27 4.22 14.05 6.19
C GLU A 27 5.10 13.11 7.00
N THR A 28 6.19 13.62 7.56
CA THR A 28 7.01 12.87 8.53
C THR A 28 6.22 12.72 9.82
N TYR A 29 5.60 11.56 10.02
CA TYR A 29 4.88 11.12 11.21
C TYR A 29 3.90 12.17 11.80
N GLY A 30 2.65 12.12 11.38
CA GLY A 30 1.54 12.90 11.96
C GLY A 30 0.35 11.99 12.31
N GLU A 31 -0.61 12.52 13.08
CA GLU A 31 -1.88 11.82 13.29
C GLU A 31 -2.62 11.73 11.94
N ASN A 32 -2.95 10.50 11.50
CA ASN A 32 -3.77 10.33 10.31
C ASN A 32 -5.24 10.61 10.68
N PRO A 33 -5.87 11.65 10.12
CA PRO A 33 -7.23 12.02 10.47
C PRO A 33 -8.27 11.04 9.90
N PHE A 34 -7.87 10.11 9.04
CA PHE A 34 -8.75 9.14 8.42
C PHE A 34 -8.23 7.71 8.58
N THR A 35 -9.12 6.74 8.43
CA THR A 35 -8.81 5.31 8.41
C THR A 35 -9.63 4.66 7.32
N CYS A 36 -9.00 3.87 6.46
CA CYS A 36 -9.68 3.04 5.48
C CYS A 36 -10.05 1.71 6.13
N TYR A 37 -11.35 1.43 6.22
CA TYR A 37 -11.86 0.15 6.70
C TYR A 37 -12.15 -0.75 5.51
N VAL A 38 -11.55 -1.94 5.50
CA VAL A 38 -11.74 -2.94 4.46
C VAL A 38 -12.66 -4.00 5.04
N ASN A 39 -13.91 -4.01 4.59
CA ASN A 39 -14.90 -4.98 5.04
C ASN A 39 -14.90 -6.20 4.11
N ILE A 40 -14.64 -7.37 4.70
CA ILE A 40 -14.65 -8.65 4.00
C ILE A 40 -15.65 -9.61 4.66
N ASP A 41 -16.16 -10.57 3.89
CA ASP A 41 -17.03 -11.65 4.34
C ASP A 41 -16.38 -13.04 4.27
N SER A 42 -15.22 -13.14 3.61
CA SER A 42 -14.50 -14.38 3.33
C SER A 42 -12.99 -14.21 3.53
N PRO A 43 -12.25 -15.26 3.94
CA PRO A 43 -10.78 -15.27 3.91
C PRO A 43 -10.20 -15.22 2.49
N GLU A 44 -11.02 -15.47 1.47
CA GLU A 44 -10.69 -15.27 0.06
C GLU A 44 -11.59 -14.15 -0.51
N PRO A 45 -11.28 -12.88 -0.19
CA PRO A 45 -12.10 -11.77 -0.61
C PRO A 45 -11.93 -11.48 -2.11
N ASP A 46 -12.98 -10.93 -2.72
CA ASP A 46 -12.94 -10.44 -4.11
C ASP A 46 -12.07 -9.17 -4.20
N LEU A 47 -10.84 -9.33 -4.70
CA LEU A 47 -9.91 -8.20 -4.88
C LEU A 47 -10.37 -7.21 -5.93
N SER A 48 -11.14 -7.64 -6.94
CA SER A 48 -11.67 -6.72 -7.96
C SER A 48 -12.71 -5.80 -7.34
N GLN A 49 -13.61 -6.34 -6.51
CA GLN A 49 -14.58 -5.56 -5.75
C GLN A 49 -13.88 -4.62 -4.75
N ILE A 50 -12.89 -5.10 -4.00
CA ILE A 50 -12.13 -4.28 -3.05
C ILE A 50 -11.42 -3.13 -3.77
N THR A 51 -10.79 -3.41 -4.92
CA THR A 51 -10.07 -2.39 -5.70
C THR A 51 -11.03 -1.34 -6.25
N ALA A 52 -12.15 -1.78 -6.84
CA ALA A 52 -13.15 -0.86 -7.38
C ALA A 52 -13.72 0.05 -6.28
N THR A 53 -14.12 -0.52 -5.14
CA THR A 53 -14.64 0.26 -4.01
C THR A 53 -13.61 1.19 -3.38
N LEU A 54 -12.33 0.80 -3.33
CA LEU A 54 -11.25 1.71 -2.93
C LEU A 54 -11.22 2.92 -3.86
N LEU A 55 -11.06 2.69 -5.17
CA LEU A 55 -10.89 3.77 -6.15
C LEU A 55 -12.13 4.69 -6.19
N ASP A 56 -13.33 4.12 -6.08
CA ASP A 56 -14.59 4.88 -5.97
C ASP A 56 -14.58 5.78 -4.73
N GLU A 57 -14.17 5.28 -3.56
CA GLU A 57 -14.12 6.10 -2.35
C GLU A 57 -13.04 7.18 -2.38
N LEU A 58 -11.88 6.89 -2.97
CA LEU A 58 -10.82 7.90 -3.13
C LEU A 58 -11.25 9.00 -4.11
N SER A 59 -12.03 8.65 -5.14
CA SER A 59 -12.55 9.58 -6.14
C SER A 59 -13.72 10.42 -5.60
N SER A 60 -14.59 9.83 -4.79
CA SER A 60 -15.76 10.50 -4.21
C SER A 60 -15.38 11.52 -3.13
N ARG A 61 -14.27 11.27 -2.41
CA ARG A 61 -13.77 12.10 -1.29
C ARG A 61 -12.30 12.48 -1.45
N PRO A 62 -11.94 13.21 -2.52
CA PRO A 62 -10.53 13.39 -2.91
C PRO A 62 -9.74 14.22 -1.91
N ARG A 63 -10.39 15.11 -1.14
CA ARG A 63 -9.71 15.91 -0.12
C ARG A 63 -9.29 15.05 1.06
N GLU A 64 -10.21 14.23 1.58
CA GLU A 64 -9.95 13.30 2.68
C GLU A 64 -8.95 12.21 2.25
N ALA A 65 -9.15 11.64 1.07
CA ALA A 65 -8.25 10.65 0.48
C ALA A 65 -6.82 11.19 0.31
N PHE A 66 -6.67 12.42 -0.20
CA PHE A 66 -5.37 13.08 -0.32
C PHE A 66 -4.69 13.24 1.05
N LEU A 67 -5.43 13.65 2.09
CA LEU A 67 -4.89 13.79 3.44
C LEU A 67 -4.52 12.43 4.04
N TRP A 68 -5.36 11.42 3.85
CA TRP A 68 -5.12 10.05 4.29
C TRP A 68 -3.84 9.47 3.69
N THR A 69 -3.64 9.61 2.37
CA THR A 69 -2.44 9.12 1.69
C THR A 69 -1.19 9.91 2.04
N LYS A 70 -1.33 11.23 2.18
CA LYS A 70 -0.24 12.08 2.63
C LYS A 70 0.23 11.73 4.05
N ALA A 71 -0.67 11.20 4.89
CA ALA A 71 -0.42 10.76 6.26
C ALA A 71 -0.26 9.22 6.41
N TRP A 72 0.29 8.55 5.39
CA TRP A 72 0.70 7.14 5.42
C TRP A 72 -0.42 6.10 5.57
N ASP A 73 -1.60 6.38 5.02
CA ASP A 73 -2.60 5.37 4.68
C ASP A 73 -2.96 4.43 5.85
N LYS A 74 -3.56 4.92 6.93
CA LYS A 74 -4.00 4.01 8.01
C LYS A 74 -5.16 3.14 7.51
N SER A 75 -5.01 1.81 7.59
CA SER A 75 -6.01 0.83 7.13
C SER A 75 -6.33 -0.22 8.18
N VAL A 76 -7.58 -0.68 8.24
CA VAL A 76 -8.05 -1.75 9.14
C VAL A 76 -8.89 -2.74 8.34
N VAL A 77 -8.51 -4.01 8.35
CA VAL A 77 -9.31 -5.09 7.75
C VAL A 77 -10.23 -5.67 8.81
N GLY A 78 -11.53 -5.66 8.55
CA GLY A 78 -12.53 -6.15 9.48
C GLY A 78 -13.62 -6.97 8.81
N LEU A 79 -14.40 -7.67 9.64
CA LEU A 79 -15.56 -8.44 9.22
C LEU A 79 -16.80 -7.90 9.91
N ASN A 80 -17.68 -7.26 9.14
CA ASN A 80 -18.97 -6.79 9.61
C ASN A 80 -20.06 -7.11 8.57
N PRO A 81 -20.89 -8.15 8.81
CA PRO A 81 -21.91 -8.58 7.86
C PRO A 81 -23.08 -7.59 7.71
N LYS A 82 -23.13 -6.52 8.52
CA LYS A 82 -24.16 -5.47 8.43
C LYS A 82 -23.73 -4.28 7.57
N GLU A 83 -22.47 -4.22 7.16
CA GLU A 83 -21.91 -3.16 6.34
C GLU A 83 -21.63 -3.68 4.93
N THR A 84 -21.58 -2.77 3.96
CA THR A 84 -21.25 -3.12 2.57
C THR A 84 -19.82 -3.66 2.47
N LEU A 85 -19.59 -4.63 1.60
CA LEU A 85 -18.24 -5.13 1.30
C LEU A 85 -17.40 -4.05 0.60
N GLY A 86 -16.09 -4.13 0.78
CA GLY A 86 -15.14 -3.23 0.14
C GLY A 86 -14.51 -2.21 1.10
N CYS A 87 -14.01 -1.12 0.53
CA CYS A 87 -13.28 -0.08 1.26
C CYS A 87 -14.19 1.07 1.70
N HIS A 88 -13.96 1.59 2.91
CA HIS A 88 -14.71 2.69 3.50
C HIS A 88 -13.77 3.66 4.18
N LEU A 89 -13.63 4.88 3.65
CA LEU A 89 -12.81 5.91 4.26
C LEU A 89 -13.61 6.63 5.37
N MET A 90 -13.14 6.56 6.62
CA MET A 90 -13.81 7.19 7.76
C MET A 90 -12.86 8.11 8.52
N GLU A 91 -13.39 9.07 9.27
CA GLU A 91 -12.58 9.85 10.21
C GLU A 91 -12.00 8.93 11.29
N GLY A 92 -10.76 9.16 11.70
CA GLY A 92 -10.03 8.28 12.62
C GLY A 92 -10.64 8.17 14.02
N VAL A 93 -11.49 9.13 14.41
CA VAL A 93 -12.24 9.14 15.67
C VAL A 93 -13.70 8.72 15.51
N ASP A 94 -14.13 8.33 14.30
CA ASP A 94 -15.50 7.91 14.05
C ASP A 94 -15.81 6.63 14.85
N THR A 95 -16.85 6.70 15.69
CA THR A 95 -17.28 5.57 16.52
C THR A 95 -17.76 4.37 15.72
N ARG A 96 -18.18 4.55 14.45
CA ARG A 96 -18.53 3.46 13.52
C ARG A 96 -17.32 2.59 13.21
N GLY A 97 -16.10 3.12 13.32
CA GLY A 97 -14.87 2.34 13.22
C GLY A 97 -14.80 1.16 14.21
N LYS A 98 -15.51 1.23 15.34
CA LYS A 98 -15.62 0.13 16.32
C LYS A 98 -16.48 -1.05 15.84
N LEU A 99 -17.26 -0.85 14.77
CA LEU A 99 -18.09 -1.89 14.18
C LEU A 99 -17.27 -2.88 13.33
N TYR A 100 -16.09 -2.46 12.87
CA TYR A 100 -15.16 -3.32 12.14
C TYR A 100 -14.25 -4.06 13.13
N VAL A 101 -14.63 -5.29 13.45
CA VAL A 101 -13.81 -6.17 14.30
C VAL A 101 -12.61 -6.63 13.48
N PRO A 102 -11.35 -6.34 13.88
CA PRO A 102 -10.18 -6.75 13.13
C PRO A 102 -10.14 -8.27 12.94
N VAL A 103 -9.98 -8.72 11.71
CA VAL A 103 -9.80 -10.15 11.42
C VAL A 103 -8.37 -10.51 11.80
N MET A 104 -8.20 -11.23 12.92
CA MET A 104 -6.92 -11.85 13.27
C MET A 104 -6.94 -13.30 12.80
N THR A 105 -6.62 -13.51 11.53
CA THR A 105 -6.41 -14.88 11.01
C THR A 105 -4.94 -15.25 11.17
N THR A 106 -4.68 -16.49 11.59
CA THR A 106 -3.33 -17.09 11.55
C THR A 106 -3.13 -17.95 10.31
N ALA A 107 -4.17 -18.11 9.48
CA ALA A 107 -4.09 -18.87 8.24
C ALA A 107 -3.36 -18.05 7.16
N ALA A 108 -2.52 -18.74 6.40
CA ALA A 108 -1.89 -18.17 5.23
C ALA A 108 -2.97 -17.83 4.18
N ALA A 109 -2.89 -16.63 3.61
CA ALA A 109 -3.74 -16.24 2.50
C ALA A 109 -3.34 -16.98 1.22
N ALA A 110 -4.32 -17.39 0.42
CA ALA A 110 -4.10 -17.97 -0.91
C ALA A 110 -3.80 -16.89 -1.95
N VAL A 111 -2.74 -16.10 -1.72
CA VAL A 111 -2.49 -14.84 -2.43
C VAL A 111 -2.37 -15.03 -3.95
N GLU A 112 -1.67 -16.08 -4.41
CA GLU A 112 -1.49 -16.37 -5.83
C GLU A 112 -2.82 -16.53 -6.57
N GLN A 113 -3.77 -17.24 -5.95
CA GLN A 113 -5.09 -17.45 -6.53
C GLN A 113 -5.87 -16.14 -6.58
N MET A 114 -5.86 -15.36 -5.50
CA MET A 114 -6.56 -14.06 -5.43
C MET A 114 -6.05 -13.09 -6.51
N VAL A 115 -4.72 -13.01 -6.70
CA VAL A 115 -4.09 -12.11 -7.68
C VAL A 115 -4.36 -12.56 -9.12
N SER A 116 -4.39 -13.87 -9.39
CA SER A 116 -4.62 -14.40 -10.75
C SER A 116 -5.99 -14.04 -11.34
N LEU A 117 -6.92 -13.58 -10.51
CA LEU A 117 -8.27 -13.19 -10.90
C LEU A 117 -8.42 -11.68 -11.18
N LEU A 118 -7.38 -10.89 -10.92
CA LEU A 118 -7.40 -9.46 -11.16
C LEU A 118 -7.29 -9.14 -12.65
N PRO A 119 -8.02 -8.12 -13.14
CA PRO A 119 -7.83 -7.64 -14.51
C PRO A 119 -6.43 -7.06 -14.70
N GLU A 120 -5.86 -7.24 -15.88
CA GLU A 120 -4.59 -6.62 -16.26
C GLU A 120 -4.81 -5.17 -16.70
N GLY A 121 -3.92 -4.28 -16.27
CA GLY A 121 -3.85 -2.90 -16.73
C GLY A 121 -2.44 -2.50 -17.12
N ASP A 122 -2.26 -1.31 -17.68
CA ASP A 122 -1.02 -0.93 -18.37
C ASP A 122 -0.25 0.22 -17.70
N LEU A 123 -0.73 0.73 -16.57
CA LEU A 123 -0.13 1.89 -15.94
C LEU A 123 1.13 1.53 -15.16
N ALA A 124 1.12 0.40 -14.45
CA ALA A 124 2.23 -0.06 -13.62
C ALA A 124 2.13 -1.56 -13.31
N VAL A 125 3.20 -2.11 -12.76
CA VAL A 125 3.26 -3.43 -12.14
C VAL A 125 3.40 -3.27 -10.63
N LEU A 126 2.48 -3.87 -9.87
CA LEU A 126 2.55 -3.99 -8.41
C LEU A 126 3.19 -5.34 -8.07
N GLY A 127 4.46 -5.30 -7.66
CA GLY A 127 5.17 -6.48 -7.16
C GLY A 127 4.85 -6.72 -5.69
N ILE A 128 4.37 -7.91 -5.34
CA ILE A 128 4.06 -8.33 -3.97
C ILE A 128 5.06 -9.38 -3.54
N ASN A 129 5.63 -9.22 -2.34
CA ASN A 129 6.60 -10.17 -1.81
C ASN A 129 5.97 -11.59 -1.69
N THR A 130 6.67 -12.65 -2.08
CA THR A 130 6.24 -14.06 -1.96
C THR A 130 6.17 -14.60 -0.52
N GLU A 131 6.54 -13.80 0.49
CA GLU A 131 6.43 -14.18 1.89
C GLU A 131 5.00 -14.56 2.31
N VAL A 132 4.88 -15.47 3.28
CA VAL A 132 3.57 -15.91 3.78
C VAL A 132 2.89 -14.76 4.55
N PHE A 133 1.70 -14.37 4.10
CA PHE A 133 0.86 -13.37 4.76
C PHE A 133 -0.40 -13.96 5.35
N THR A 134 -0.88 -13.33 6.41
CA THR A 134 -2.28 -13.40 6.81
C THR A 134 -3.12 -12.55 5.84
N VAL A 135 -4.42 -12.83 5.73
CA VAL A 135 -5.33 -12.12 4.81
C VAL A 135 -5.32 -10.61 5.05
N ASP A 136 -5.36 -10.19 6.33
CA ASP A 136 -5.32 -8.78 6.72
C ASP A 136 -3.99 -8.12 6.32
N ALA A 137 -2.85 -8.78 6.57
CA ALA A 137 -1.55 -8.26 6.19
C ALA A 137 -1.39 -8.12 4.67
N PHE A 138 -1.90 -9.09 3.91
CA PHE A 138 -1.92 -9.04 2.46
C PHE A 138 -2.77 -7.88 1.94
N LEU A 139 -4.02 -7.77 2.37
CA LEU A 139 -4.92 -6.69 1.93
C LEU A 139 -4.36 -5.32 2.27
N ILE A 140 -3.82 -5.14 3.47
CA ILE A 140 -3.16 -3.89 3.87
C ILE A 140 -1.97 -3.58 2.94
N CYS A 141 -1.13 -4.58 2.64
CA CYS A 141 0.00 -4.40 1.72
C CYS A 141 -0.49 -4.00 0.32
N TYR A 142 -1.46 -4.74 -0.21
CA TYR A 142 -2.03 -4.54 -1.53
C TYR A 142 -2.61 -3.13 -1.72
N LEU A 143 -3.47 -2.68 -0.80
CA LEU A 143 -4.07 -1.35 -0.85
C LEU A 143 -3.01 -0.24 -0.74
N HIS A 144 -1.98 -0.45 0.09
CA HIS A 144 -0.88 0.50 0.19
C HIS A 144 -0.02 0.58 -1.08
N LEU A 145 0.12 -0.51 -1.85
CA LEU A 145 0.79 -0.47 -3.14
C LEU A 145 -0.02 0.33 -4.17
N ILE A 146 -1.35 0.17 -4.18
CA ILE A 146 -2.25 0.99 -5.01
C ILE A 146 -2.10 2.47 -4.66
N ASN A 147 -2.12 2.82 -3.36
CA ASN A 147 -1.92 4.21 -2.94
C ASN A 147 -0.53 4.75 -3.22
N GLU A 148 0.49 3.90 -3.18
CA GLU A 148 1.84 4.28 -3.57
C GLU A 148 1.89 4.61 -5.06
N LEU A 149 1.21 3.85 -5.91
CA LEU A 149 1.06 4.15 -7.33
C LEU A 149 0.33 5.49 -7.55
N ILE A 150 -0.81 5.69 -6.90
CA ILE A 150 -1.57 6.95 -6.98
C ILE A 150 -0.69 8.14 -6.54
N TRP A 151 0.07 7.98 -5.45
CA TRP A 151 0.94 9.04 -4.94
C TRP A 151 2.10 9.35 -5.89
N ASP A 152 2.71 8.32 -6.46
CA ASP A 152 3.78 8.46 -7.45
C ASP A 152 3.33 9.29 -8.66
N ILE A 153 2.13 9.00 -9.19
CA ILE A 153 1.53 9.76 -10.30
C ILE A 153 1.22 11.18 -9.85
N THR A 154 0.65 11.35 -8.65
CA THR A 154 0.35 12.67 -8.07
C THR A 154 1.59 13.57 -7.99
N ILE A 155 2.74 12.99 -7.64
CA ILE A 155 4.04 13.69 -7.56
C ILE A 155 4.58 14.00 -8.97
N ALA A 156 4.46 13.06 -9.91
CA ALA A 156 4.89 13.27 -11.28
C ALA A 156 4.10 14.43 -11.94
N ASP A 157 2.77 14.42 -11.79
CA ASP A 157 1.86 15.42 -12.33
C ASP A 157 2.03 16.80 -11.69
N SER A 158 2.57 16.87 -10.47
CA SER A 158 2.86 18.15 -9.83
C SER A 158 4.04 18.89 -10.48
N GLY A 159 4.80 18.25 -11.38
CA GLY A 159 5.90 18.88 -12.12
C GLY A 159 7.01 19.46 -11.24
N GLY A 160 7.21 18.87 -10.05
CA GLY A 160 8.15 19.39 -9.03
C GLY A 160 7.57 20.46 -8.09
N GLY A 161 6.32 20.90 -8.33
CA GLY A 161 5.54 21.70 -7.41
C GLY A 161 4.99 20.89 -6.23
N ARG A 162 4.31 21.56 -5.30
CA ARG A 162 3.65 20.89 -4.16
C ARG A 162 2.42 20.11 -4.67
N PRO A 163 2.30 18.81 -4.36
CA PRO A 163 1.08 18.04 -4.64
C PRO A 163 -0.18 18.73 -4.13
N SER A 164 -1.26 18.63 -4.90
CA SER A 164 -2.57 19.21 -4.59
C SER A 164 -3.65 18.13 -4.67
N VAL A 165 -4.82 18.42 -4.09
CA VAL A 165 -6.00 17.54 -4.19
C VAL A 165 -6.40 17.31 -5.65
N SER A 166 -6.21 18.29 -6.54
CA SER A 166 -6.53 18.14 -7.96
C SER A 166 -5.62 17.13 -8.65
N HIS A 167 -4.30 17.18 -8.39
CA HIS A 167 -3.36 16.20 -8.94
C HIS A 167 -3.67 14.79 -8.44
N TYR A 168 -4.02 14.67 -7.15
CA TYR A 168 -4.39 13.39 -6.56
C TYR A 168 -5.64 12.81 -7.21
N LYS A 169 -6.68 13.63 -7.42
CA LYS A 169 -7.90 13.18 -8.08
C LYS A 169 -7.62 12.66 -9.49
N GLN A 170 -6.80 13.37 -10.27
CA GLN A 170 -6.40 12.95 -11.62
C GLN A 170 -5.60 11.63 -11.58
N ALA A 171 -4.73 11.45 -10.59
CA ALA A 171 -4.02 10.19 -10.41
C ALA A 171 -4.97 9.01 -10.09
N VAL A 172 -5.98 9.22 -9.24
CA VAL A 172 -7.00 8.19 -8.96
C VAL A 172 -7.79 7.84 -10.23
N GLU A 173 -8.23 8.85 -10.98
CA GLU A 173 -8.94 8.66 -12.25
C GLU A 173 -8.08 7.87 -13.26
N SER A 174 -6.80 8.22 -13.41
CA SER A 174 -5.86 7.51 -14.28
C SER A 174 -5.67 6.04 -13.87
N VAL A 175 -5.52 5.76 -12.58
CA VAL A 175 -5.41 4.39 -12.06
C VAL A 175 -6.70 3.60 -12.29
N ALA A 176 -7.87 4.22 -12.12
CA ALA A 176 -9.15 3.58 -12.35
C ALA A 176 -9.40 3.26 -13.84
N GLU A 177 -8.98 4.14 -14.74
CA GLU A 177 -9.18 3.96 -16.18
C GLU A 177 -8.21 2.97 -16.81
N ARG A 178 -6.93 3.00 -16.39
CA ARG A 178 -5.85 2.23 -17.03
C ARG A 178 -5.47 0.96 -16.29
N GLY A 179 -5.76 0.88 -14.99
CA GLY A 179 -5.44 -0.26 -14.15
C GLY A 179 -3.94 -0.52 -14.00
N PHE A 180 -3.61 -1.69 -13.44
CA PHE A 180 -2.24 -2.15 -13.20
C PHE A 180 -2.20 -3.68 -13.19
N VAL A 181 -1.03 -4.26 -13.40
CA VAL A 181 -0.81 -5.71 -13.20
C VAL A 181 -0.29 -5.95 -11.78
N THR A 182 -0.69 -7.05 -11.15
CA THR A 182 -0.13 -7.48 -9.87
C THR A 182 0.64 -8.79 -10.06
N VAL A 183 1.89 -8.86 -9.58
CA VAL A 183 2.76 -10.03 -9.72
C VAL A 183 3.45 -10.37 -8.41
N PHE A 184 3.89 -11.62 -8.28
CA PHE A 184 4.73 -12.04 -7.16
C PHE A 184 6.19 -11.85 -7.46
N MET A 185 6.93 -11.40 -6.46
CA MET A 185 8.37 -11.22 -6.51
C MET A 185 8.96 -11.61 -5.17
N THR A 186 10.11 -12.25 -5.17
CA THR A 186 10.93 -12.41 -3.96
C THR A 186 11.48 -11.04 -3.51
N GLU A 187 11.90 -10.94 -2.25
CA GLU A 187 12.56 -9.72 -1.77
C GLU A 187 13.80 -9.36 -2.63
N ASP A 188 14.57 -10.36 -3.07
CA ASP A 188 15.74 -10.16 -3.92
C ASP A 188 15.37 -9.61 -5.31
N GLU A 189 14.30 -10.11 -5.94
CA GLU A 189 13.82 -9.59 -7.22
C GLU A 189 13.33 -8.14 -7.10
N ILE A 190 12.66 -7.80 -6.00
CA ILE A 190 12.25 -6.42 -5.71
C ILE A 190 13.47 -5.51 -5.57
N LEU A 191 14.49 -5.96 -4.83
CA LEU A 191 15.73 -5.23 -4.63
C LEU A 191 16.49 -5.01 -5.94
N GLU A 192 16.66 -6.07 -6.74
CA GLU A 192 17.27 -5.98 -8.06
C GLU A 192 16.52 -5.00 -8.97
N THR A 193 15.19 -5.02 -8.92
CA THR A 193 14.35 -4.10 -9.70
C THR A 193 14.58 -2.66 -9.27
N LYS A 194 14.61 -2.36 -7.96
CA LYS A 194 14.93 -1.02 -7.45
C LYS A 194 16.33 -0.55 -7.86
N LEU A 195 17.32 -1.46 -7.84
CA LEU A 195 18.69 -1.13 -8.25
C LEU A 195 18.78 -0.80 -9.74
N ARG A 196 18.04 -1.53 -10.59
CA ARG A 196 18.00 -1.30 -12.05
C ARG A 196 17.12 -0.11 -12.44
N ASN A 197 16.03 0.11 -11.71
CA ASN A 197 15.11 1.22 -11.89
C ASN A 197 14.95 2.01 -10.58
N PRO A 198 15.76 3.07 -10.37
CA PRO A 198 15.70 3.89 -9.16
C PRO A 198 14.35 4.59 -8.93
N GLN A 199 13.49 4.70 -9.94
CA GLN A 199 12.14 5.28 -9.80
C GLN A 199 11.11 4.30 -9.22
N THR A 200 11.50 3.04 -9.00
CA THR A 200 10.67 2.04 -8.35
C THR A 200 10.36 2.48 -6.92
N SER A 201 9.08 2.56 -6.59
CA SER A 201 8.65 2.89 -5.22
C SER A 201 8.52 1.62 -4.41
N LEU A 202 9.26 1.51 -3.30
CA LEU A 202 9.22 0.33 -2.43
C LEU A 202 8.24 0.51 -1.28
N ARG A 203 7.52 -0.56 -0.92
CA ARG A 203 6.75 -0.64 0.33
C ARG A 203 7.52 -1.47 1.35
N ILE A 204 7.72 -0.89 2.52
CA ILE A 204 8.48 -1.49 3.62
C ILE A 204 7.54 -1.64 4.83
N TYR A 205 7.54 -2.80 5.48
CA TYR A 205 6.77 -3.03 6.70
C TYR A 205 7.68 -3.14 7.92
N GLY A 206 7.42 -2.27 8.90
CA GLY A 206 8.22 -2.15 10.10
C GLY A 206 8.59 -0.70 10.39
N SER A 207 8.67 -0.37 11.67
CA SER A 207 9.17 0.92 12.13
C SER A 207 10.69 0.86 12.26
N MET A 208 11.38 1.94 11.87
CA MET A 208 12.81 2.15 12.17
C MET A 208 13.14 2.05 13.67
N VAL A 209 12.12 2.08 14.55
CA VAL A 209 12.23 1.98 16.00
C VAL A 209 12.42 0.53 16.47
N ASN A 210 11.97 -0.48 15.70
CA ASN A 210 12.17 -1.89 16.04
C ASN A 210 13.45 -2.42 15.36
N LYS A 211 14.38 -2.95 16.15
CA LYS A 211 15.75 -3.37 15.74
C LYS A 211 15.83 -4.54 14.75
N TYR A 212 14.71 -5.03 14.22
CA TYR A 212 14.69 -6.03 13.16
C TYR A 212 14.56 -5.30 11.84
N VAL A 213 15.52 -5.49 10.93
CA VAL A 213 15.50 -4.86 9.62
C VAL A 213 14.14 -5.13 8.95
N PRO A 214 13.36 -4.08 8.63
CA PRO A 214 12.05 -4.23 8.02
C PRO A 214 12.08 -5.11 6.78
N LYS A 215 11.00 -5.88 6.55
CA LYS A 215 10.82 -6.62 5.30
C LYS A 215 10.32 -5.68 4.21
N ILE A 216 10.88 -5.79 3.01
CA ILE A 216 10.31 -5.15 1.81
C ILE A 216 9.12 -5.98 1.37
N MET A 217 7.93 -5.40 1.40
CA MET A 217 6.68 -6.12 1.18
C MET A 217 6.20 -6.05 -0.26
N GLY A 218 6.69 -5.08 -1.01
CA GLY A 218 6.31 -4.92 -2.40
C GLY A 218 6.95 -3.70 -3.06
N ALA A 219 6.63 -3.53 -4.33
CA ALA A 219 7.15 -2.49 -5.19
C ALA A 219 6.09 -2.01 -6.19
N VAL A 220 6.17 -0.73 -6.54
CA VAL A 220 5.47 -0.13 -7.68
C VAL A 220 6.50 0.12 -8.77
N ILE A 221 6.32 -0.56 -9.90
CA ILE A 221 7.22 -0.54 -11.05
C ILE A 221 6.47 0.13 -12.20
N LYS A 222 7.01 1.25 -12.71
CA LYS A 222 6.46 2.03 -13.82
C LYS A 222 7.41 1.92 -15.01
#